data_AF-A0A7K9DJB0-F1
#
_entry.id   AF-A0A7K9DJB0-F1
#
_cell.length_a   1.000
_cell.length_b   1.000
_cell.length_c   1.000
_cell.angle_alpha   90.00
_cell.angle_beta   90.00
_cell.angle_gamma   90.00
#
_symmetry.space_group_name_H-M   'P 1'
#
loop_
_entity.id
_entity.type
_entity.pdbx_description
1 polymer ?
#
loop_
_entity_poly.entity_id
_entity_poly.type
_entity_poly.pdbx_seq_one_letter_code
_entity_poly.pdbx_strand_id
1 'polypeptide(L)'
;FHTERSTEIGQLISSYLGKEKNLEDHTIHLLFSANRWEHVPLMKEKLHQGVTLVVDRYAFSGVAFTSAKENFCLEWCKQPDIGLPKPDLILFLQLSPEKAAERGNFGNERYETSTFQEKVLQAFYHLMKDETLNWKTMDASKSIEDLHREIKSIAEETMKEAQNKPLGQLWK
;
A
#
# COMPACT_ATOMS: atom_id res chain seq x y z
N PHE A 1 -2.40 3.86 -9.99
CA PHE A 1 -3.15 2.67 -9.57
C PHE A 1 -3.59 2.88 -8.13
N HIS A 2 -4.88 2.94 -7.85
CA HIS A 2 -5.42 2.87 -6.49
C HIS A 2 -5.97 1.45 -6.29
N THR A 3 -6.49 1.10 -5.11
CA THR A 3 -7.30 -0.13 -4.96
C THR A 3 -8.42 -0.08 -6.01
N GLU A 4 -8.33 -0.89 -7.05
CA GLU A 4 -9.26 -0.85 -8.18
C GLU A 4 -10.59 -1.42 -7.72
N ARG A 5 -11.63 -0.58 -7.72
CA ARG A 5 -12.97 -0.95 -7.26
C ARG A 5 -13.88 -1.32 -8.43
N SER A 6 -13.42 -1.23 -9.68
CA SER A 6 -14.22 -1.55 -10.87
C SER A 6 -14.29 -3.04 -11.21
N THR A 7 -13.31 -3.84 -10.81
CA THR A 7 -13.30 -5.30 -11.05
C THR A 7 -14.29 -6.01 -10.13
N GLU A 8 -14.64 -7.27 -10.43
CA GLU A 8 -15.53 -8.05 -9.56
C GLU A 8 -14.96 -8.21 -8.15
N ILE A 9 -13.65 -8.43 -8.04
CA ILE A 9 -12.92 -8.48 -6.76
C ILE A 9 -12.94 -7.09 -6.09
N GLY A 10 -12.68 -6.04 -6.86
CA GLY A 10 -12.73 -4.65 -6.41
C GLY A 10 -14.07 -4.25 -5.81
N GLN A 11 -15.18 -4.67 -6.43
CA GLN A 11 -16.53 -4.42 -5.94
C GLN A 11 -16.80 -5.15 -4.62
N LEU A 12 -16.36 -6.41 -4.48
CA LEU A 12 -16.46 -7.16 -3.22
C LEU A 12 -15.69 -6.47 -2.08
N ILE A 13 -14.47 -5.99 -2.37
CA ILE A 13 -13.66 -5.21 -1.44
C ILE A 13 -14.39 -3.92 -1.05
N SER A 14 -14.96 -3.20 -2.02
CA SER A 14 -15.68 -1.95 -1.77
C SER A 14 -16.88 -2.16 -0.85
N SER A 15 -17.73 -3.16 -1.11
CA SER A 15 -18.85 -3.49 -0.23
C SER A 15 -18.40 -3.92 1.17
N TYR A 16 -17.26 -4.59 1.29
CA TYR A 16 -16.70 -4.93 2.61
C TYR A 16 -16.25 -3.69 3.40
N LEU A 17 -15.53 -2.77 2.75
CA LEU A 17 -15.04 -1.52 3.35
C LEU A 17 -16.18 -0.58 3.73
N GLY A 18 -17.22 -0.51 2.89
CA GLY A 18 -18.46 0.23 3.11
C GLY A 18 -19.41 -0.40 4.15
N LYS A 19 -19.00 -1.51 4.79
CA LYS A 19 -19.79 -2.24 5.81
C LYS A 19 -21.11 -2.83 5.29
N GLU A 20 -21.30 -2.90 3.97
CA GLU A 20 -22.47 -3.52 3.32
C GLU A 20 -22.42 -5.04 3.40
N LYS A 21 -21.22 -5.62 3.33
CA LYS A 21 -20.97 -7.05 3.45
C LYS A 21 -19.95 -7.32 4.55
N ASN A 22 -20.16 -8.40 5.29
CA ASN A 22 -19.16 -8.97 6.17
C ASN A 22 -18.51 -10.16 5.48
N LEU A 23 -17.20 -10.15 5.46
CA LEU A 23 -16.37 -11.26 4.97
C LEU A 23 -15.45 -11.66 6.11
N GLU A 24 -15.10 -12.94 6.12
CA GLU A 24 -14.11 -13.49 7.02
C GLU A 24 -12.73 -12.87 6.72
N ASP A 25 -11.90 -12.67 7.74
CA ASP A 25 -10.68 -11.85 7.66
C ASP A 25 -9.60 -12.44 6.74
N HIS A 26 -9.45 -13.77 6.70
CA HIS A 26 -8.56 -14.43 5.75
C HIS A 26 -9.10 -14.25 4.32
N THR A 27 -10.41 -14.38 4.13
CA THR A 27 -11.04 -14.21 2.81
C THR A 27 -10.79 -12.82 2.25
N ILE A 28 -11.08 -11.76 3.01
CA ILE A 28 -10.87 -10.39 2.53
C ILE A 28 -9.38 -10.09 2.30
N HIS A 29 -8.48 -10.62 3.14
CA HIS A 29 -7.03 -10.48 2.94
C HIS A 29 -6.60 -11.06 1.58
N LEU A 30 -7.06 -12.27 1.26
CA LEU A 30 -6.76 -12.92 -0.01
C LEU A 30 -7.39 -12.19 -1.19
N LEU A 31 -8.60 -11.63 -1.06
CA LEU A 31 -9.20 -10.80 -2.10
C LEU A 31 -8.38 -9.53 -2.38
N PHE A 32 -7.87 -8.86 -1.34
CA PHE A 32 -6.97 -7.72 -1.53
C PHE A 32 -5.70 -8.12 -2.29
N SER A 33 -5.12 -9.30 -2.01
CA SER A 33 -3.97 -9.79 -2.76
C SER A 33 -4.33 -10.17 -4.20
N ALA A 34 -5.44 -10.87 -4.40
CA ALA A 34 -5.94 -11.21 -5.74
C ALA A 34 -6.19 -9.97 -6.60
N ASN A 35 -6.73 -8.89 -6.03
CA ASN A 35 -6.91 -7.60 -6.71
C ASN A 35 -5.58 -6.96 -7.15
N ARG A 36 -4.46 -7.21 -6.46
CA ARG A 36 -3.14 -6.79 -6.97
C ARG A 36 -2.69 -7.69 -8.12
N TRP A 37 -2.83 -9.00 -7.95
CA TRP A 37 -2.39 -9.99 -8.93
C TRP A 37 -3.11 -9.85 -10.28
N GLU A 38 -4.40 -9.54 -10.30
CA GLU A 38 -5.16 -9.34 -11.55
C GLU A 38 -4.61 -8.16 -12.38
N HIS A 39 -3.94 -7.20 -11.75
CA HIS A 39 -3.31 -6.06 -12.44
C HIS A 39 -1.85 -6.28 -12.84
N VAL A 40 -1.19 -7.33 -12.35
CA VAL A 40 0.23 -7.58 -12.66
C VAL A 40 0.54 -7.66 -14.16
N PRO A 41 -0.29 -8.31 -15.02
CA PRO A 41 -0.05 -8.30 -16.46
C PRO A 41 0.02 -6.89 -17.04
N LEU A 42 -0.94 -6.04 -16.70
CA LEU A 42 -1.00 -4.64 -17.14
C LEU A 42 0.16 -3.81 -16.57
N MET A 43 0.48 -3.99 -15.29
CA MET A 43 1.61 -3.30 -14.66
C MET A 43 2.92 -3.62 -15.37
N LYS A 44 3.17 -4.92 -15.62
CA LYS A 44 4.36 -5.35 -16.36
C LYS A 44 4.35 -4.79 -17.77
N GLU A 45 3.25 -4.87 -18.50
CA GLU A 45 3.16 -4.31 -19.86
C GLU A 45 3.55 -2.83 -19.88
N LYS A 46 2.97 -2.00 -19.00
CA LYS A 46 3.25 -0.57 -18.92
C LYS A 46 4.71 -0.27 -18.55
N LEU A 47 5.26 -0.99 -17.58
CA LEU A 47 6.67 -0.83 -17.20
C LEU A 47 7.62 -1.20 -18.37
N HIS A 48 7.32 -2.27 -19.12
CA HIS A 48 8.11 -2.63 -20.32
C HIS A 48 7.98 -1.60 -21.45
N GLN A 49 6.87 -0.86 -21.52
CA GLN A 49 6.68 0.27 -22.44
C GLN A 49 7.42 1.54 -22.00
N GLY A 50 8.18 1.49 -20.89
CA GLY A 50 8.88 2.65 -20.33
C GLY A 50 7.98 3.63 -19.57
N VAL A 51 6.78 3.19 -19.18
CA VAL A 51 5.82 4.01 -18.42
C VAL A 51 6.02 3.79 -16.92
N THR A 52 6.35 4.85 -16.18
CA THR A 52 6.38 4.84 -14.72
C THR A 52 4.98 4.70 -14.14
N LEU A 53 4.81 3.82 -13.15
CA LEU A 53 3.53 3.63 -12.47
C LEU A 53 3.55 4.25 -11.08
N VAL A 54 2.66 5.22 -10.84
CA VAL A 54 2.37 5.72 -9.49
C VAL A 54 1.22 4.91 -8.90
N VAL A 55 1.46 4.28 -7.75
CA VAL A 55 0.53 3.36 -7.10
C VAL A 55 0.19 3.88 -5.71
N ASP A 56 -1.08 4.20 -5.48
CA ASP A 56 -1.66 4.51 -4.18
C ASP A 56 -2.09 3.21 -3.49
N ARG A 57 -1.34 2.87 -2.43
CA ARG A 57 -1.36 1.59 -1.70
C ARG A 57 -0.94 0.39 -2.54
N TYR A 58 -0.35 -0.59 -1.87
CA TYR A 58 0.11 -1.84 -2.49
C TYR A 58 0.13 -2.97 -1.46
N ALA A 59 0.94 -4.01 -1.67
CA ALA A 59 1.08 -5.16 -0.76
C ALA A 59 1.28 -4.77 0.72
N PHE A 60 2.05 -3.71 0.97
CA PHE A 60 2.34 -3.25 2.34
C PHE A 60 1.09 -2.86 3.13
N SER A 61 0.09 -2.25 2.48
CA SER A 61 -1.19 -1.97 3.13
C SER A 61 -1.97 -3.27 3.40
N GLY A 62 -1.96 -4.22 2.47
CA GLY A 62 -2.61 -5.53 2.68
C GLY A 62 -2.05 -6.24 3.91
N VAL A 63 -0.72 -6.26 4.05
CA VAL A 63 -0.03 -6.85 5.21
C VAL A 63 -0.32 -6.06 6.48
N ALA A 64 -0.10 -4.75 6.49
CA ALA A 64 -0.21 -3.94 7.71
C ALA A 64 -1.63 -3.91 8.29
N PHE A 65 -2.66 -3.85 7.43
CA PHE A 65 -4.05 -3.85 7.89
C PHE A 65 -4.50 -5.22 8.41
N THR A 66 -4.01 -6.32 7.82
CA THR A 66 -4.43 -7.65 8.24
C THR A 66 -3.70 -8.09 9.50
N SER A 67 -2.39 -7.84 9.61
CA SER A 67 -1.61 -8.17 10.81
C SER A 67 -1.96 -7.31 12.03
N ALA A 68 -2.64 -6.18 11.84
CA ALA A 68 -3.21 -5.39 12.93
C ALA A 68 -4.44 -6.06 13.59
N LYS A 69 -5.04 -7.06 12.94
CA LYS A 69 -6.11 -7.89 13.50
C LYS A 69 -5.55 -8.98 14.40
N GLU A 70 -6.39 -9.53 15.28
CA GLU A 70 -5.97 -10.59 16.19
C GLU A 70 -5.68 -11.90 15.43
N ASN A 71 -4.66 -12.63 15.88
CA ASN A 71 -4.26 -13.95 15.35
C ASN A 71 -3.71 -13.96 13.91
N PHE A 72 -3.31 -12.81 13.36
CA PHE A 72 -2.62 -12.74 12.06
C PHE A 72 -1.13 -12.43 12.25
N CYS A 73 -0.25 -13.36 11.85
CA CYS A 73 1.17 -13.09 11.83
C CYS A 73 1.59 -12.38 10.54
N LEU A 74 2.61 -11.52 10.62
CA LEU A 74 3.14 -10.78 9.47
C LEU A 74 3.58 -11.71 8.34
N GLU A 75 4.19 -12.85 8.67
CA GLU A 75 4.72 -13.77 7.68
C GLU A 75 3.60 -14.37 6.83
N TRP A 76 2.50 -14.83 7.45
CA TRP A 76 1.34 -15.32 6.71
C TRP A 76 0.76 -14.24 5.80
N CYS A 77 0.65 -13.00 6.29
CA CYS A 77 0.10 -11.90 5.52
C CYS A 77 0.96 -11.54 4.30
N LYS A 78 2.27 -11.79 4.33
CA LYS A 78 3.17 -11.53 3.19
C LYS A 78 3.03 -12.57 2.09
N GLN A 79 2.74 -13.83 2.45
CA GLN A 79 2.76 -14.97 1.52
C GLN A 79 1.97 -14.74 0.22
N PRO A 80 0.73 -14.21 0.25
CA PRO A 80 -0.06 -14.04 -0.96
C PRO A 80 0.56 -13.07 -1.97
N ASP A 81 1.39 -12.14 -1.51
CA ASP A 81 1.98 -11.07 -2.33
C ASP A 81 3.44 -11.34 -2.75
N ILE A 82 4.03 -12.47 -2.34
CA ILE A 82 5.39 -12.86 -2.74
C ILE A 82 5.44 -13.02 -4.26
N GLY A 83 6.38 -12.32 -4.90
CA GLY A 83 6.58 -12.37 -6.35
C GLY A 83 5.84 -11.28 -7.15
N LEU A 84 5.04 -10.43 -6.50
CA LEU A 84 4.52 -9.21 -7.13
C LEU A 84 5.67 -8.35 -7.70
N PRO A 85 5.41 -7.49 -8.71
CA PRO A 85 6.35 -6.45 -9.13
C PRO A 85 6.87 -5.67 -7.92
N LYS A 86 8.20 -5.74 -7.69
CA LYS A 86 8.85 -5.04 -6.58
C LYS A 86 8.90 -3.54 -6.88
N PRO A 87 8.42 -2.67 -5.99
CA PRO A 87 8.55 -1.23 -6.17
C PRO A 87 10.01 -0.78 -6.08
N ASP A 88 10.43 0.13 -6.97
CA ASP A 88 11.74 0.78 -6.93
C ASP A 88 11.83 1.86 -5.83
N LEU A 89 10.68 2.39 -5.41
CA LEU A 89 10.53 3.40 -4.37
C LEU A 89 9.22 3.17 -3.62
N ILE A 90 9.27 3.28 -2.30
CA ILE A 90 8.09 3.23 -1.43
C ILE A 90 8.09 4.48 -0.56
N LEU A 91 7.09 5.34 -0.80
CA LEU A 91 6.91 6.57 -0.04
C LEU A 91 5.98 6.31 1.13
N PHE A 92 6.49 6.41 2.36
CA PHE A 92 5.69 6.32 3.57
C PHE A 92 5.38 7.73 4.08
N LEU A 93 4.14 8.18 3.87
CA LEU A 93 3.68 9.50 4.27
C LEU A 93 3.30 9.48 5.75
N GLN A 94 4.21 9.92 6.61
CA GLN A 94 4.01 9.92 8.06
C GLN A 94 3.24 11.17 8.48
N LEU A 95 2.14 10.96 9.19
CA LEU A 95 1.33 12.00 9.79
C LEU A 95 1.01 11.61 11.23
N SER A 96 1.05 12.57 12.16
CA SER A 96 0.62 12.29 13.53
C SER A 96 -0.90 12.06 13.58
N PRO A 97 -1.41 11.21 14.49
CA PRO A 97 -2.85 10.97 14.63
C PRO A 97 -3.66 12.26 14.83
N GLU A 98 -3.11 13.24 15.54
CA GLU A 98 -3.74 14.53 15.82
C GLU A 98 -3.97 15.31 14.51
N LYS A 99 -2.93 15.44 13.69
CA LYS A 99 -3.01 16.11 12.38
C LYS A 99 -3.82 15.32 11.36
N ALA A 100 -3.91 14.00 11.49
CA ALA A 100 -4.76 13.17 10.64
C ALA A 100 -6.25 13.40 10.95
N ALA A 101 -6.61 13.52 12.23
CA ALA A 101 -7.98 13.78 12.66
C ALA A 101 -8.52 15.15 12.16
N GLU A 102 -7.65 16.15 12.03
CA GLU A 102 -7.99 17.48 11.50
C GLU A 102 -8.42 17.47 10.02
N ARG A 103 -8.04 16.45 9.24
CA ARG A 103 -8.31 16.38 7.80
C ARG A 103 -9.74 15.97 7.43
N GLY A 104 -10.59 15.64 8.42
CA GLY A 104 -11.98 15.23 8.21
C GLY A 104 -12.13 13.84 7.59
N ASN A 105 -13.37 13.31 7.56
CA ASN A 105 -13.77 11.99 7.06
C ASN A 105 -13.30 10.74 7.84
N PHE A 106 -12.60 10.87 8.97
CA PHE A 106 -12.26 9.73 9.81
C PHE A 106 -13.50 9.12 10.49
N GLY A 107 -13.81 7.85 10.19
CA GLY A 107 -14.82 7.04 10.89
C GLY A 107 -15.87 6.39 9.98
N ASN A 108 -15.89 6.72 8.70
CA ASN A 108 -16.88 6.22 7.74
C ASN A 108 -16.56 4.79 7.29
N GLU A 109 -15.30 4.49 6.97
CA GLU A 109 -14.88 3.16 6.53
C GLU A 109 -14.55 2.21 7.70
N ARG A 110 -14.53 0.90 7.43
CA ARG A 110 -14.37 -0.17 8.45
C ARG A 110 -13.15 -0.03 9.37
N TYR A 111 -12.06 0.55 8.89
CA TYR A 111 -10.76 0.57 9.59
C TYR A 111 -10.39 1.93 10.21
N GLU A 112 -11.30 2.90 10.20
CA GLU A 112 -11.04 4.27 10.66
C GLU A 112 -11.31 4.42 12.16
N THR A 113 -10.60 3.64 12.98
CA THR A 113 -10.58 3.77 14.44
C THR A 113 -9.15 4.00 14.92
N SER A 114 -8.93 4.92 15.87
CA SER A 114 -7.60 5.33 16.34
C SER A 114 -6.74 4.16 16.83
N THR A 115 -7.30 3.29 17.68
CA THR A 115 -6.59 2.12 18.24
C THR A 115 -6.16 1.12 17.18
N PHE A 116 -6.96 0.93 16.12
CA PHE A 116 -6.60 0.07 15.01
C PHE A 116 -5.50 0.69 14.15
N GLN A 117 -5.58 2.00 13.88
CA GLN A 117 -4.56 2.71 13.10
C GLN A 117 -3.19 2.70 13.79
N GLU A 118 -3.14 2.75 15.12
CA GLU A 118 -1.89 2.56 15.87
C GLU A 118 -1.26 1.19 15.61
N LYS A 119 -2.05 0.11 15.64
CA LYS A 119 -1.56 -1.24 15.32
C LYS A 119 -1.07 -1.35 13.88
N VAL A 120 -1.80 -0.74 12.93
CA VAL A 120 -1.40 -0.67 11.52
C VAL A 120 -0.08 0.08 11.36
N LEU A 121 0.12 1.20 12.07
CA LEU A 121 1.36 1.96 12.06
C LEU A 121 2.53 1.12 12.59
N GLN A 122 2.34 0.38 13.68
CA GLN A 122 3.37 -0.53 14.19
C GLN A 122 3.71 -1.63 13.17
N ALA A 123 2.73 -2.17 12.45
CA ALA A 123 2.98 -3.14 11.40
C ALA A 123 3.79 -2.53 10.23
N PHE A 124 3.50 -1.29 9.82
CA PHE A 124 4.33 -0.57 8.83
C PHE A 124 5.77 -0.39 9.32
N TYR A 125 6.00 0.00 10.57
CA TYR A 125 7.36 0.10 11.11
C TYR A 125 8.10 -1.23 11.10
N HIS A 126 7.42 -2.36 11.25
CA HIS A 126 8.04 -3.68 11.07
C HIS A 126 8.40 -3.95 9.61
N LEU A 127 7.53 -3.60 8.65
CA LEU A 127 7.81 -3.75 7.22
C LEU A 127 8.95 -2.87 6.73
N MET A 128 9.12 -1.68 7.32
CA MET A 128 10.19 -0.74 6.99
C MET A 128 11.58 -1.19 7.45
N LYS A 129 11.69 -2.24 8.28
CA LYS A 129 12.98 -2.86 8.66
C LYS A 129 13.58 -3.71 7.55
N ASP A 130 12.83 -4.02 6.50
CA ASP A 130 13.32 -4.77 5.35
C ASP A 130 14.23 -3.89 4.48
N GLU A 131 15.54 -4.04 4.67
CA GLU A 131 16.58 -3.28 3.96
C GLU A 131 16.62 -3.60 2.45
N THR A 132 15.93 -4.64 1.99
CA THR A 132 15.85 -4.94 0.55
C THR A 132 14.90 -3.97 -0.17
N LEU A 133 14.10 -3.19 0.56
CA LEU A 133 13.09 -2.27 0.05
C LEU A 133 13.52 -0.82 0.22
N ASN A 134 13.34 -0.02 -0.82
CA ASN A 134 13.69 1.40 -0.82
C ASN A 134 12.59 2.26 -0.20
N TRP A 135 12.48 2.21 1.13
CA TRP A 135 11.55 3.06 1.89
C TRP A 135 12.09 4.49 2.03
N LYS A 136 11.21 5.47 1.79
CA LYS A 136 11.46 6.87 2.12
C LYS A 136 10.29 7.40 2.95
N THR A 137 10.59 7.75 4.19
CA THR A 137 9.63 8.40 5.09
C THR A 137 9.53 9.88 4.77
N MET A 138 8.32 10.36 4.62
CA MET A 138 8.02 11.74 4.24
C MET A 138 7.15 12.37 5.34
N ASP A 139 7.51 13.56 5.80
CA ASP A 139 6.67 14.32 6.72
C ASP A 139 5.44 14.86 5.99
N ALA A 140 4.33 14.15 6.16
CA ALA A 140 3.08 14.50 5.51
C ALA A 140 2.37 15.68 6.18
N SER A 141 2.95 16.29 7.20
CA SER A 141 2.39 17.45 7.90
C SER A 141 2.75 18.81 7.29
N LYS A 142 3.61 18.81 6.28
CA LYS A 142 3.91 19.97 5.42
C LYS A 142 2.69 20.37 4.58
N SER A 143 2.78 21.53 3.91
CA SER A 143 1.80 21.92 2.89
C SER A 143 1.78 20.91 1.75
N ILE A 144 0.66 20.86 1.01
CA ILE A 144 0.50 19.96 -0.15
C ILE A 144 1.59 20.25 -1.18
N GLU A 145 1.85 21.54 -1.44
CA GLU A 145 2.82 21.99 -2.43
C GLU A 145 4.25 21.62 -2.04
N ASP A 146 4.63 21.79 -0.78
CA ASP A 146 5.98 21.44 -0.29
C ASP A 146 6.20 19.93 -0.35
N LEU A 147 5.24 19.15 0.16
CA LEU A 147 5.31 17.70 0.13
C LEU A 147 5.34 17.17 -1.31
N HIS A 148 4.53 17.74 -2.20
CA HIS A 148 4.53 17.38 -3.61
C HIS A 148 5.89 17.61 -4.27
N ARG A 149 6.54 18.76 -4.04
CA ARG A 149 7.87 19.05 -4.59
C ARG A 149 8.91 18.05 -4.12
N GLU A 150 8.86 17.67 -2.84
CA GLU A 150 9.76 16.67 -2.26
C GLU A 150 9.55 15.28 -2.86
N ILE A 151 8.28 14.83 -2.92
CA ILE A 151 7.89 13.56 -3.56
C ILE A 151 8.37 13.52 -5.01
N LYS A 152 8.11 14.60 -5.76
CA LYS A 152 8.49 14.70 -7.17
C LYS A 152 10.00 14.57 -7.36
N SER A 153 10.78 15.27 -6.55
CA SER A 153 12.26 15.21 -6.63
C SER A 153 12.78 13.79 -6.42
N ILE A 154 12.30 13.10 -5.38
CA ILE A 154 12.74 11.72 -5.06
C ILE A 154 12.28 10.74 -6.15
N ALA A 155 11.06 10.92 -6.67
CA ALA A 155 10.54 10.09 -7.75
C ALA A 155 11.35 10.25 -9.04
N GLU A 156 11.69 11.47 -9.45
CA GLU A 156 12.50 11.74 -10.64
C GLU A 156 13.92 11.16 -10.52
N GLU A 157 14.53 11.22 -9.34
CA GLU A 157 15.82 10.57 -9.07
C GLU A 157 15.72 9.04 -9.19
N THR A 158 14.71 8.45 -8.54
CA THR A 158 14.46 7.00 -8.60
C THR A 158 14.21 6.53 -10.02
N MET A 159 13.45 7.29 -10.83
CA MET A 159 13.19 6.96 -12.23
C MET A 159 14.47 6.82 -13.05
N LYS A 160 15.45 7.72 -12.83
CA LYS A 160 16.76 7.65 -13.52
C LYS A 160 17.54 6.40 -13.12
N GLU A 161 17.51 6.02 -11.85
CA GLU A 161 18.19 4.82 -11.37
C GLU A 161 17.52 3.52 -11.85
N ALA A 162 16.19 3.48 -11.85
CA ALA A 162 15.39 2.30 -12.21
C ALA A 162 15.50 1.95 -13.70
N GLN A 163 15.73 2.94 -14.57
CA GLN A 163 15.85 2.74 -16.02
C GLN A 163 16.87 1.66 -16.42
N ASN A 164 17.90 1.45 -15.61
CA ASN A 164 19.00 0.51 -15.90
C ASN A 164 18.93 -0.78 -15.06
N LYS A 165 17.83 -1.00 -14.32
CA LYS A 165 17.67 -2.15 -13.43
C LYS A 165 16.49 -3.02 -13.91
N PRO A 166 16.61 -4.36 -13.85
CA PRO A 166 15.47 -5.22 -14.14
C PRO A 166 14.40 -5.09 -13.05
N LEU A 167 13.13 -5.28 -13.44
CA LEU A 167 12.02 -5.30 -12.48
C LEU A 167 12.19 -6.45 -11.47
N GLY A 168 12.29 -6.09 -10.19
CA GLY A 168 12.46 -7.05 -9.11
C GLY A 168 11.18 -7.81 -8.75
N GLN A 169 11.34 -8.82 -7.89
CA GLN A 169 10.23 -9.59 -7.31
C GLN A 169 10.13 -9.28 -5.80
N LEU A 170 8.92 -8.97 -5.32
CA LEU A 170 8.69 -8.58 -3.93
C LEU A 170 8.82 -9.79 -2.99
N TRP A 171 9.59 -9.63 -1.89
CA TRP A 171 9.78 -10.62 -0.82
C TRP A 171 10.24 -12.00 -1.29
N LYS A 172 11.09 -12.04 -2.33
CA LYS A 172 11.64 -13.26 -2.90
C LYS A 172 13.16 -13.21 -2.93
#